data_AF-A0A2G2DSI7-F1
#
_entry.id   AF-A0A2G2DSI7-F1
#
_cell.length_a   1.000
_cell.length_b   1.000
_cell.length_c   1.000
_cell.angle_alpha   90.00
_cell.angle_beta   90.00
_cell.angle_gamma   90.00
#
_symmetry.space_group_name_H-M   'P 1'
#
loop_
_entity.id
_entity.type
_entity.pdbx_description
1 polymer ?
#
loop_
_entity_poly.entity_id
_entity_poly.type
_entity_poly.pdbx_seq_one_letter_code
_entity_poly.pdbx_strand_id
1 'polypeptide(L)'
;MDDACELIDNEWYIVRYSGETPEIAYNSAIYFLTRAGDGPQVTLGTSDVERLRQAAVDRYEEIVLRDMYHENVGTSVYRGIARSICNYQRFVTFCKRQTLSAELVRSKAGKLFVTFLEVELQRLAGNGSATVINCSFVELKGFAVSLGIPFPSDYTCFERYCLP
;
A
#
# COMPACT_ATOMS: atom_id res chain seq x y z
N MET A 1 20.87 -25.61 14.31
CA MET A 1 19.87 -24.68 14.86
C MET A 1 19.80 -23.37 14.05
N ASP A 2 20.78 -23.09 13.17
CA ASP A 2 20.84 -21.89 12.33
C ASP A 2 19.98 -21.95 11.05
N ASP A 3 19.95 -23.09 10.35
CA ASP A 3 19.38 -23.17 9.00
C ASP A 3 17.90 -22.77 8.88
N ALA A 4 17.06 -23.10 9.88
CA ALA A 4 15.64 -22.76 9.86
C ALA A 4 15.40 -21.24 10.03
N CYS A 5 16.25 -20.57 10.80
CA CYS A 5 16.17 -19.12 10.98
C CYS A 5 16.58 -18.41 9.69
N GLU A 6 17.65 -18.88 9.03
CA GLU A 6 18.11 -18.35 7.75
C GLU A 6 17.06 -18.51 6.64
N LEU A 7 16.37 -19.65 6.59
CA LEU A 7 15.27 -19.87 5.64
C LEU A 7 14.12 -18.87 5.84
N ILE A 8 13.73 -18.62 7.09
CA ILE A 8 12.68 -17.64 7.41
C ILE A 8 13.15 -16.21 7.09
N ASP A 9 14.43 -15.89 7.34
CA ASP A 9 15.03 -14.59 7.01
C ASP A 9 15.00 -14.33 5.50
N ASN A 10 15.34 -15.34 4.70
CA ASN A 10 15.32 -15.27 3.24
C ASN A 10 13.90 -15.03 2.73
N GLU A 11 12.92 -15.78 3.22
CA GLU A 11 11.52 -15.59 2.82
C GLU A 11 10.96 -14.25 3.31
N TRP A 12 11.34 -13.80 4.51
CA TRP A 12 10.99 -12.46 5.00
C TRP A 12 11.50 -11.37 4.05
N TYR A 13 12.73 -11.50 3.56
CA TYR A 13 13.31 -10.56 2.60
C TYR A 13 12.54 -10.57 1.27
N ILE A 14 12.14 -11.75 0.77
CA ILE A 14 11.31 -11.88 -0.44
C ILE A 14 9.94 -11.20 -0.24
N VAL A 15 9.28 -11.40 0.90
CA VAL A 15 7.99 -10.76 1.21
C VAL A 15 8.11 -9.25 1.21
N ARG A 16 9.23 -8.69 1.68
CA ARG A 16 9.47 -7.24 1.66
C ARG A 16 9.81 -6.70 0.28
N TYR A 17 10.63 -7.39 -0.50
CA TYR A 17 11.38 -6.74 -1.57
C TYR A 17 11.23 -7.37 -2.96
N SER A 18 10.49 -8.46 -3.12
CA SER A 18 10.36 -9.18 -4.42
C SER A 18 9.65 -8.40 -5.54
N GLY A 19 9.01 -7.26 -5.24
CA GLY A 19 8.22 -6.50 -6.23
C GLY A 19 6.83 -7.10 -6.52
N GLU A 20 6.57 -8.31 -6.02
CA GLU A 20 5.26 -8.96 -6.05
C GLU A 20 4.23 -8.23 -5.17
N THR A 21 2.95 -8.56 -5.37
CA THR A 21 1.90 -8.08 -4.45
C THR A 21 2.17 -8.67 -3.05
N PRO A 22 2.17 -7.88 -1.95
CA PRO A 22 2.65 -8.38 -0.66
C PRO A 22 1.87 -9.59 -0.12
N GLU A 23 0.56 -9.65 -0.34
CA GLU A 23 -0.25 -10.84 -0.01
C GLU A 23 0.17 -12.09 -0.80
N ILE A 24 0.53 -11.95 -2.08
CA ILE A 24 1.00 -13.07 -2.89
C ILE A 24 2.34 -13.56 -2.35
N ALA A 25 3.30 -12.65 -2.14
CA ALA A 25 4.61 -12.99 -1.60
C ALA A 25 4.51 -13.67 -0.22
N TYR A 26 3.64 -13.17 0.66
CA TYR A 26 3.37 -13.79 1.97
C TYR A 26 2.85 -15.22 1.84
N ASN A 27 1.81 -15.44 1.01
CA ASN A 27 1.23 -16.78 0.85
C ASN A 27 2.22 -17.73 0.17
N SER A 28 3.03 -17.24 -0.77
CA SER A 28 4.10 -18.01 -1.41
C SER A 28 5.15 -18.44 -0.39
N ALA A 29 5.60 -17.54 0.50
CA ALA A 29 6.54 -17.86 1.56
C ALA A 29 5.99 -18.94 2.51
N ILE A 30 4.74 -18.79 2.97
CA ILE A 30 4.09 -19.79 3.83
C ILE A 30 4.00 -21.14 3.11
N TYR A 31 3.60 -21.16 1.84
CA TYR A 31 3.50 -22.38 1.05
C TYR A 31 4.86 -23.04 0.84
N PHE A 32 5.88 -22.28 0.43
CA PHE A 32 7.23 -22.77 0.20
C PHE A 32 7.80 -23.39 1.47
N LEU A 33 7.74 -22.68 2.59
CA LEU A 33 8.29 -23.13 3.86
C LEU A 33 7.61 -24.39 4.39
N THR A 34 6.31 -24.58 4.17
CA THR A 34 5.52 -25.60 4.88
C THR A 34 4.99 -26.75 4.02
N ARG A 35 4.82 -26.57 2.70
CA ARG A 35 4.03 -27.50 1.86
C ARG A 35 4.67 -27.84 0.53
N ALA A 36 5.54 -26.98 0.00
CA ALA A 36 6.14 -27.22 -1.31
C ALA A 36 6.97 -28.52 -1.29
N GLY A 37 6.85 -29.32 -2.36
CA GLY A 37 7.58 -30.59 -2.49
C GLY A 37 9.09 -30.41 -2.61
N ASP A 38 9.50 -29.26 -3.14
CA ASP A 38 10.88 -28.78 -3.28
C ASP A 38 11.27 -27.75 -2.19
N GLY A 39 10.37 -27.47 -1.25
CA GLY A 39 10.62 -26.56 -0.13
C GLY A 39 11.13 -27.29 1.13
N PRO A 40 11.49 -26.54 2.19
CA PRO A 40 12.10 -27.12 3.39
C PRO A 40 11.12 -27.88 4.30
N GLN A 41 9.81 -27.75 4.08
CA GLN A 41 8.75 -28.46 4.83
C GLN A 41 8.87 -28.33 6.36
N VAL A 42 9.26 -27.15 6.82
CA VAL A 42 9.39 -26.84 8.24
C VAL A 42 8.03 -26.55 8.87
N THR A 43 7.91 -26.83 10.15
CA THR A 43 6.76 -26.38 10.95
C THR A 43 7.05 -24.97 11.47
N LEU A 44 6.24 -23.99 11.04
CA LEU A 44 6.38 -22.61 11.48
C LEU A 44 5.71 -22.40 12.84
N GLY A 45 6.43 -21.73 13.74
CA GLY A 45 5.85 -21.21 14.98
C GLY A 45 4.97 -20.00 14.72
N THR A 46 4.16 -19.63 15.73
CA THR A 46 3.32 -18.42 15.64
C THR A 46 4.14 -17.15 15.42
N SER A 47 5.34 -17.06 16.01
CA SER A 47 6.26 -15.95 15.82
C SER A 47 6.74 -15.81 14.37
N ASP A 48 7.00 -16.93 13.70
CA ASP A 48 7.53 -16.93 12.34
C ASP A 48 6.44 -16.48 11.35
N VAL A 49 5.23 -17.00 11.54
CA VAL A 49 4.06 -16.60 10.75
C VAL A 49 3.74 -15.11 10.97
N GLU A 50 3.80 -14.62 12.22
CA GLU A 50 3.60 -13.20 12.52
C GLU A 50 4.68 -12.34 11.88
N ARG A 51 5.93 -12.77 11.92
CA ARG A 51 7.05 -12.04 11.31
C ARG A 51 6.88 -11.89 9.79
N LEU A 52 6.50 -12.96 9.09
CA LEU A 52 6.22 -12.91 7.65
C LEU A 52 4.97 -12.07 7.35
N ARG A 53 3.95 -12.15 8.20
CA ARG A 53 2.72 -11.35 8.07
C ARG A 53 3.01 -9.86 8.22
N GLN A 54 3.78 -9.49 9.25
CA GLN A 54 4.21 -8.11 9.48
C GLN A 54 5.06 -7.59 8.33
N ALA A 55 5.90 -8.42 7.73
CA ALA A 55 6.64 -8.06 6.52
C ALA A 55 5.71 -7.60 5.38
N ALA A 56 4.61 -8.33 5.16
CA ALA A 56 3.62 -7.95 4.15
C ALA A 56 2.87 -6.67 4.54
N VAL A 57 2.52 -6.49 5.82
CA VAL A 57 1.88 -5.26 6.32
C VAL A 57 2.77 -4.05 6.06
N ASP A 58 4.04 -4.13 6.45
CA ASP A 58 4.99 -3.04 6.27
C ASP A 58 5.17 -2.70 4.79
N ARG A 59 5.28 -3.73 3.93
CA ARG A 59 5.39 -3.52 2.50
C ARG A 59 4.12 -2.89 1.91
N TYR A 60 2.93 -3.30 2.37
CA TYR A 60 1.68 -2.64 1.99
C TYR A 60 1.67 -1.17 2.41
N GLU A 61 2.08 -0.85 3.64
CA GLU A 61 2.16 0.53 4.12
C GLU A 61 3.06 1.36 3.18
N GLU A 62 4.28 0.90 2.89
CA GLU A 62 5.21 1.58 1.99
C GLU A 62 4.58 1.90 0.63
N ILE A 63 3.99 0.91 -0.04
CA ILE A 63 3.46 1.08 -1.41
C ILE A 63 2.13 1.82 -1.45
N VAL A 64 1.38 1.87 -0.35
CA VAL A 64 0.17 2.69 -0.23
C VAL A 64 0.57 4.15 -0.09
N LEU A 65 1.52 4.46 0.79
CA LEU A 65 1.94 5.83 1.07
C LEU A 65 2.80 6.43 -0.05
N ARG A 66 3.59 5.62 -0.75
CA ARG A 66 4.56 6.05 -1.77
C ARG A 66 3.99 7.08 -2.75
N ASP A 67 2.87 6.77 -3.41
CA ASP A 67 2.34 7.62 -4.48
C ASP A 67 1.54 8.83 -3.95
N MET A 68 1.48 9.03 -2.63
CA MET A 68 0.92 10.24 -2.00
C MET A 68 2.01 11.25 -1.58
N TYR A 69 3.28 10.86 -1.59
CA TYR A 69 4.37 11.82 -1.36
C TYR A 69 4.71 12.55 -2.65
N HIS A 70 4.50 13.88 -2.68
CA HIS A 70 4.83 14.71 -3.83
C HIS A 70 6.30 14.66 -4.25
N GLU A 71 7.21 14.39 -3.32
CA GLU A 71 8.65 14.24 -3.60
C GLU A 71 8.95 13.07 -4.55
N ASN A 72 8.05 12.09 -4.64
CA ASN A 72 8.20 10.96 -5.56
C ASN A 72 7.77 11.32 -6.98
N VAL A 73 6.99 12.38 -7.19
CA VAL A 73 6.51 12.77 -8.53
C VAL A 73 7.69 13.00 -9.47
N GLY A 74 7.66 12.35 -10.64
CA GLY A 74 8.73 12.44 -11.64
C GLY A 74 9.88 11.47 -11.43
N THR A 75 9.92 10.73 -10.31
CA THR A 75 10.88 9.64 -10.10
C THR A 75 10.36 8.33 -10.71
N SER A 76 11.25 7.36 -10.91
CA SER A 76 10.88 6.03 -11.43
C SER A 76 9.99 5.21 -10.48
N VAL A 77 9.93 5.58 -9.20
CA VAL A 77 9.12 4.86 -8.20
C VAL A 77 7.67 5.32 -8.18
N TYR A 78 7.36 6.53 -8.66
CA TYR A 78 6.00 7.06 -8.69
C TYR A 78 5.15 6.42 -9.77
N ARG A 79 3.98 5.92 -9.36
CA ARG A 79 3.01 5.27 -10.26
C ARG A 79 1.64 5.95 -10.24
N GLY A 80 1.48 6.99 -9.42
CA GLY A 80 0.27 7.79 -9.29
C GLY A 80 -0.77 7.28 -8.29
N ILE A 81 -1.64 8.19 -7.85
CA ILE A 81 -2.61 7.95 -6.78
C ILE A 81 -3.55 6.77 -7.05
N ALA A 82 -3.87 6.48 -8.31
CA ALA A 82 -4.65 5.30 -8.69
C ALA A 82 -4.03 3.98 -8.16
N ARG A 83 -2.69 3.90 -8.12
CA ARG A 83 -1.98 2.73 -7.58
C ARG A 83 -2.04 2.69 -6.06
N SER A 84 -1.96 3.82 -5.37
CA SER A 84 -2.21 3.88 -3.92
C SER A 84 -3.61 3.39 -3.55
N ILE A 85 -4.64 3.79 -4.32
CA ILE A 85 -6.04 3.35 -4.11
C ILE A 85 -6.13 1.82 -4.21
N CYS A 86 -5.63 1.26 -5.31
CA CYS A 86 -5.64 -0.19 -5.53
C CYS A 86 -4.85 -0.95 -4.45
N ASN A 87 -3.67 -0.46 -4.09
CA ASN A 87 -2.85 -1.07 -3.05
C ASN A 87 -3.54 -1.03 -1.68
N TYR A 88 -4.22 0.05 -1.34
CA TYR A 88 -4.94 0.17 -0.07
C TYR A 88 -6.15 -0.77 -0.01
N GLN A 89 -6.90 -0.91 -1.11
CA GLN A 89 -8.00 -1.89 -1.19
C GLN A 89 -7.51 -3.32 -0.99
N ARG A 90 -6.36 -3.67 -1.60
CA ARG A 90 -5.69 -4.96 -1.41
C ARG A 90 -5.25 -5.14 0.04
N PHE A 91 -4.63 -4.12 0.64
CA PHE A 91 -4.21 -4.13 2.05
C PHE A 91 -5.40 -4.37 2.99
N VAL A 92 -6.51 -3.65 2.82
CA VAL A 92 -7.72 -3.85 3.65
C VAL A 92 -8.25 -5.28 3.51
N THR A 93 -8.22 -5.84 2.29
CA THR A 93 -8.64 -7.24 2.05
C THR A 93 -7.71 -8.23 2.74
N PHE A 94 -6.40 -8.01 2.65
CA PHE A 94 -5.37 -8.79 3.34
C PHE A 94 -5.58 -8.75 4.87
N CYS A 95 -5.75 -7.56 5.45
CA CYS A 95 -6.03 -7.41 6.88
C CYS A 95 -7.28 -8.19 7.31
N LYS A 96 -8.37 -8.13 6.54
CA LYS A 96 -9.59 -8.91 6.83
C LYS A 96 -9.32 -10.41 6.84
N ARG A 97 -8.58 -10.93 5.86
CA ARG A 97 -8.23 -12.35 5.77
C ARG A 97 -7.30 -12.80 6.90
N GLN A 98 -6.41 -11.92 7.34
CA GLN A 98 -5.45 -12.18 8.40
C GLN A 98 -5.97 -11.82 9.81
N THR A 99 -7.22 -11.35 9.93
CA THR A 99 -7.81 -10.85 11.20
C THR A 99 -6.96 -9.75 11.86
N LEU A 100 -6.40 -8.85 11.03
CA LEU A 100 -5.60 -7.71 11.46
C LEU A 100 -6.40 -6.40 11.41
N SER A 101 -5.97 -5.42 12.20
CA SER A 101 -6.45 -4.04 12.08
C SER A 101 -5.72 -3.29 10.97
N ALA A 102 -6.47 -2.58 10.12
CA ALA A 102 -5.93 -1.66 9.12
C ALA A 102 -5.79 -0.22 9.65
N GLU A 103 -6.14 0.04 10.91
CA GLU A 103 -6.36 1.40 11.45
C GLU A 103 -5.10 2.28 11.41
N LEU A 104 -3.94 1.74 11.78
CA LEU A 104 -2.69 2.50 11.81
C LEU A 104 -2.33 3.01 10.40
N VAL A 105 -2.32 2.11 9.41
CA VAL A 105 -2.02 2.45 8.02
C VAL A 105 -3.10 3.36 7.44
N ARG A 106 -4.38 3.12 7.73
CA ARG A 106 -5.49 4.01 7.35
C ARG A 106 -5.25 5.43 7.86
N SER A 107 -4.88 5.59 9.13
CA SER A 107 -4.64 6.89 9.76
C SER A 107 -3.46 7.63 9.11
N LYS A 108 -2.35 6.93 8.85
CA LYS A 108 -1.18 7.49 8.14
C LYS A 108 -1.54 7.91 6.71
N ALA A 109 -2.20 7.03 5.97
CA ALA A 109 -2.63 7.28 4.60
C ALA A 109 -3.64 8.45 4.52
N GLY A 110 -4.58 8.54 5.46
CA GLY A 110 -5.53 9.66 5.54
C GLY A 110 -4.82 11.01 5.70
N LYS A 111 -3.89 11.12 6.66
CA LYS A 111 -3.12 12.35 6.86
C LYS A 111 -2.33 12.74 5.61
N LEU A 112 -1.61 11.77 5.03
CA LEU A 112 -0.79 12.01 3.86
C LEU A 112 -1.62 12.37 2.62
N PHE A 113 -2.79 11.76 2.47
CA PHE A 113 -3.70 12.05 1.37
C PHE A 113 -4.31 13.45 1.46
N VAL A 114 -4.63 13.94 2.66
CA VAL A 114 -5.04 15.35 2.85
C VAL A 114 -3.94 16.29 2.40
N THR A 115 -2.70 16.09 2.87
CA THR A 115 -1.55 16.90 2.47
C THR A 115 -1.33 16.86 0.95
N PHE A 116 -1.47 15.68 0.33
CA PHE A 116 -1.41 15.54 -1.12
C PHE A 116 -2.46 16.40 -1.83
N LEU A 117 -3.73 16.34 -1.41
CA LEU A 117 -4.80 17.14 -2.01
C LEU A 117 -4.59 18.65 -1.81
N GLU A 118 -4.08 19.07 -0.65
CA GLU A 118 -3.76 20.48 -0.38
C GLU A 118 -2.66 21.01 -1.31
N VAL A 119 -1.60 20.23 -1.54
CA VAL A 119 -0.53 20.60 -2.48
C VAL A 119 -1.07 20.68 -3.91
N GLU A 120 -1.89 19.73 -4.34
CA GLU A 120 -2.50 19.77 -5.67
C GLU A 120 -3.42 20.98 -5.84
N LEU A 121 -4.20 21.33 -4.82
CA LEU A 121 -5.06 22.51 -4.84
C LEU A 121 -4.24 23.80 -4.98
N GLN A 122 -3.14 23.92 -4.23
CA GLN A 122 -2.22 25.06 -4.33
C GLN A 122 -1.58 25.17 -5.72
N ARG A 123 -1.21 24.04 -6.33
CA ARG A 123 -0.64 24.01 -7.70
C ARG A 123 -1.66 24.49 -8.73
N LEU A 124 -2.92 24.08 -8.61
CA LEU A 124 -4.00 24.54 -9.49
C LEU A 124 -4.25 26.05 -9.33
N ALA A 125 -4.26 26.55 -8.09
CA ALA A 125 -4.52 27.97 -7.79
C ALA A 125 -3.37 28.90 -8.20
N GLY A 126 -2.11 28.44 -8.10
CA GLY A 126 -0.94 29.29 -8.30
C GLY A 126 -0.56 29.52 -9.77
N ASN A 127 -0.24 28.45 -10.49
CA ASN A 127 0.36 28.53 -11.83
C ASN A 127 -0.40 27.73 -12.90
N GLY A 128 -1.56 27.16 -12.56
CA GLY A 128 -2.35 26.35 -13.48
C GLY A 128 -1.61 25.07 -13.94
N SER A 129 -0.64 24.59 -13.16
CA SER A 129 0.04 23.32 -13.46
C SER A 129 -0.97 22.18 -13.57
N ALA A 130 -0.73 21.27 -14.52
CA ALA A 130 -1.47 20.02 -14.58
C ALA A 130 -1.32 19.24 -13.26
N THR A 131 -2.44 18.73 -12.75
CA THR A 131 -2.44 17.83 -11.60
C THR A 131 -1.73 16.52 -11.91
N VAL A 132 -1.21 15.86 -10.87
CA VAL A 132 -0.65 14.51 -10.98
C VAL A 132 -1.67 13.42 -10.62
N ILE A 133 -2.93 13.80 -10.33
CA ILE A 133 -4.04 12.89 -10.09
C ILE A 133 -4.33 12.11 -11.37
N ASN A 134 -4.20 10.77 -11.30
CA ASN A 134 -4.36 9.87 -12.43
C ASN A 134 -5.47 8.83 -12.21
N CYS A 135 -6.50 9.18 -11.44
CA CYS A 135 -7.72 8.40 -11.24
C CYS A 135 -8.95 9.24 -11.57
N SER A 136 -10.11 8.59 -11.62
CA SER A 136 -11.39 9.29 -11.74
C SER A 136 -11.73 10.07 -10.46
N PHE A 137 -12.58 11.09 -10.58
CA PHE A 137 -13.03 11.87 -9.43
C PHE A 137 -13.83 11.01 -8.43
N VAL A 138 -14.58 10.04 -8.95
CA VAL A 138 -15.32 9.06 -8.15
C VAL A 138 -14.36 8.20 -7.33
N GLU A 139 -13.27 7.71 -7.92
CA GLU A 139 -12.25 6.95 -7.20
C GLU A 139 -11.53 7.81 -6.16
N LEU A 140 -11.17 9.05 -6.50
CA LEU A 140 -10.50 9.98 -5.58
C LEU A 140 -11.36 10.25 -4.33
N LYS A 141 -12.65 10.56 -4.53
CA LYS A 141 -13.61 10.77 -3.45
C LYS A 141 -13.88 9.49 -2.67
N GLY A 142 -14.03 8.36 -3.36
CA GLY A 142 -14.20 7.05 -2.74
C GLY A 142 -13.00 6.68 -1.85
N PHE A 143 -11.80 7.08 -2.27
CA PHE A 143 -10.59 6.85 -1.49
C PHE A 143 -10.59 7.67 -0.19
N ALA A 144 -10.96 8.95 -0.24
CA ALA A 144 -11.13 9.79 0.95
C ALA A 144 -12.08 9.14 1.98
N VAL A 145 -13.23 8.63 1.51
CA VAL A 145 -14.20 7.92 2.36
C VAL A 145 -13.59 6.67 2.97
N SER A 146 -12.85 5.87 2.18
CA SER A 146 -12.18 4.65 2.66
C SER A 146 -11.10 4.91 3.71
N LEU A 147 -10.52 6.11 3.70
CA LEU A 147 -9.52 6.59 4.66
C LEU A 147 -10.16 7.26 5.88
N GLY A 148 -11.47 7.50 5.86
CA GLY A 148 -12.20 8.17 6.93
C GLY A 148 -11.88 9.66 7.04
N ILE A 149 -11.47 10.30 5.95
CA ILE A 149 -11.19 11.75 5.93
C ILE A 149 -12.34 12.53 5.28
N PRO A 150 -12.58 13.79 5.68
CA PRO A 150 -13.54 14.64 4.99
C PRO A 150 -13.06 14.95 3.57
N PHE A 151 -14.02 15.23 2.67
CA PHE A 151 -13.75 15.71 1.32
C PHE A 151 -14.50 17.04 1.10
N PRO A 152 -13.92 18.16 1.52
CA PRO A 152 -14.55 19.48 1.44
C PRO A 152 -14.93 19.88 0.01
N SER A 153 -15.83 20.87 -0.11
CA SER A 153 -16.28 21.43 -1.39
C SER A 153 -15.14 21.95 -2.24
N ASP A 154 -14.06 22.44 -1.62
CA ASP A 154 -12.93 23.02 -2.36
C ASP A 154 -12.23 21.98 -3.23
N TYR A 155 -12.32 20.69 -2.89
CA TYR A 155 -11.76 19.60 -3.68
C TYR A 155 -12.62 19.22 -4.89
N THR A 156 -13.84 19.76 -5.06
CA THR A 156 -14.63 19.46 -6.26
C THR A 156 -14.02 20.05 -7.53
N CYS A 157 -13.10 21.00 -7.42
CA CYS A 157 -12.38 21.50 -8.59
C CYS A 157 -11.57 20.41 -9.30
N PHE A 158 -11.14 19.35 -8.60
CA PHE A 158 -10.40 18.23 -9.19
C PHE A 158 -11.19 17.45 -10.23
N GLU A 159 -12.53 17.51 -10.20
CA GLU A 159 -13.39 16.79 -11.16
C GLU A 159 -13.02 17.10 -12.62
N ARG A 160 -12.63 18.33 -12.91
CA ARG A 160 -12.24 18.77 -14.27
C ARG A 160 -10.88 18.25 -14.73
N TYR A 161 -10.09 17.72 -13.80
CA TYR A 161 -8.71 17.30 -14.03
C TYR A 161 -8.48 15.80 -13.80
N CYS A 162 -9.46 15.12 -13.19
CA CYS A 162 -9.48 13.68 -13.07
C CYS A 162 -9.72 13.02 -14.43
N LEU A 163 -9.39 11.72 -14.49
CA LEU A 163 -9.76 10.90 -15.64
C LEU A 163 -11.30 10.76 -15.72
N PRO A 164 -11.85 10.64 -16.94
CA PRO A 164 -13.29 10.43 -17.14
C PRO A 164 -13.78 9.12 -16.51
#